data_AF-A0A1Y2NX97-F1
#
_entry.id   AF-A0A1Y2NX97-F1
#
_cell.length_a   1.000
_cell.length_b   1.000
_cell.length_c   1.000
_cell.angle_alpha   90.00
_cell.angle_beta   90.00
_cell.angle_gamma   90.00
#
_symmetry.space_group_name_H-M   'P 1'
#
loop_
_entity.id
_entity.type
_entity.pdbx_description
1 polymer ?
#
loop_
_entity_poly.entity_id
_entity_poly.type
_entity_poly.pdbx_seq_one_letter_code
_entity_poly.pdbx_strand_id
1 'polypeptide(L)'
;MPKTKKAKPGKTGSGSKKRDALAGAGPAVPAVSGAPAVTSGVPAALVEPVVAEVPGAPDMAGVHGTPEAPEALEVPKAPEDDEKGLDFPRAWVEFPDPADEDQVFRCDLTWLTSRWTCVFGSGCQGIQAGRAADGCCTLGAHFSDEDDEKRVAGHVARLTPQLWQFHDEGVSSGWVQLDEDGERQTRRWEGSCIFQNRPGFAGGAGCALHILALREGREPLETKPDVCWQLPVRRTYDWIERPDDTKVLQVSIGEYDRRGWGPGGHDLHWWCTSATSAHGAGEPVYVTYRPELTELMGEAAYDVLAGLCEARLASALPLVAPHPADPVRADQG
;
A
#
# COMPACT_ATOMS: atom_id res chain seq x y z
N MET A 1 -45.06 -16.41 13.65
CA MET A 1 -46.07 -15.94 12.67
C MET A 1 -46.90 -14.82 13.28
N PRO A 2 -47.28 -13.79 12.50
CA PRO A 2 -47.40 -12.41 12.97
C PRO A 2 -48.85 -11.96 13.17
N LYS A 3 -49.04 -10.86 13.90
CA LYS A 3 -50.22 -9.99 13.72
C LYS A 3 -49.78 -8.54 13.57
N THR A 4 -49.64 -8.15 12.31
CA THR A 4 -49.53 -6.78 11.81
C THR A 4 -50.79 -5.97 12.15
N LYS A 5 -50.61 -4.78 12.75
CA LYS A 5 -51.65 -3.73 12.80
C LYS A 5 -51.43 -2.76 11.64
N LYS A 6 -52.47 -2.59 10.82
CA LYS A 6 -52.55 -1.62 9.72
C LYS A 6 -52.76 -0.21 10.26
N ALA A 7 -51.99 0.76 9.75
CA ALA A 7 -52.29 2.18 9.88
C ALA A 7 -52.79 2.75 8.53
N LYS A 8 -53.79 3.62 8.60
CA LYS A 8 -54.45 4.31 7.47
C LYS A 8 -53.64 5.53 6.99
N PRO A 9 -53.84 6.00 5.74
CA PRO A 9 -53.04 7.07 5.15
C PRO A 9 -53.55 8.47 5.54
N GLY A 10 -52.63 9.34 5.94
CA GLY A 10 -52.87 10.75 6.25
C GLY A 10 -52.29 11.69 5.19
N LYS A 11 -53.21 12.37 4.50
CA LYS A 11 -53.15 13.66 3.78
C LYS A 11 -51.81 14.23 3.27
N THR A 12 -51.83 14.47 1.97
CA THR A 12 -50.95 15.32 1.16
C THR A 12 -50.95 16.79 1.62
N GLY A 13 -49.76 17.33 1.85
CA GLY A 13 -49.50 18.77 2.02
C GLY A 13 -48.40 19.21 1.05
N SER A 14 -48.73 20.20 0.21
CA SER A 14 -47.89 20.85 -0.78
C SER A 14 -46.79 21.70 -0.12
N GLY A 15 -45.55 21.61 -0.61
CA GLY A 15 -44.43 22.47 -0.22
C GLY A 15 -43.27 22.37 -1.23
N SER A 16 -42.88 23.51 -1.79
CA SER A 16 -41.95 23.69 -2.91
C SER A 16 -40.60 22.97 -2.80
N LYS A 17 -40.20 22.28 -3.88
CA LYS A 17 -38.81 21.86 -4.15
C LYS A 17 -37.98 23.07 -4.58
N LYS A 18 -37.06 23.54 -3.73
CA LYS A 18 -35.76 24.06 -4.18
C LYS A 18 -34.76 22.91 -4.06
N ARG A 19 -34.07 22.62 -5.16
CA ARG A 19 -32.98 21.66 -5.26
C ARG A 19 -31.69 22.40 -4.94
N ASP A 20 -31.08 22.09 -3.80
CA ASP A 20 -29.67 22.38 -3.56
C ASP A 20 -28.95 21.02 -3.52
N ALA A 21 -28.01 20.86 -4.46
CA ALA A 21 -27.14 19.70 -4.56
C ALA A 21 -25.98 19.90 -3.59
N LEU A 22 -25.89 19.04 -2.58
CA LEU A 22 -24.70 18.87 -1.75
C LEU A 22 -24.21 17.43 -2.00
N ALA A 23 -23.16 17.32 -2.80
CA ALA A 23 -22.34 16.12 -2.91
C ALA A 23 -21.56 15.99 -1.59
N GLY A 24 -21.71 14.85 -0.93
CA GLY A 24 -21.09 14.58 0.36
C GLY A 24 -19.62 14.24 0.22
N ALA A 25 -18.77 15.08 0.79
CA ALA A 25 -17.53 14.64 1.41
C ALA A 25 -17.90 13.74 2.60
N GLY A 26 -17.38 12.51 2.63
CA GLY A 26 -17.37 11.73 3.87
C GLY A 26 -16.58 12.48 4.94
N PRO A 27 -16.96 12.40 6.22
CA PRO A 27 -16.25 13.13 7.25
C PRO A 27 -14.81 12.60 7.35
N ALA A 28 -13.86 13.54 7.42
CA ALA A 28 -12.49 13.28 7.83
C ALA A 28 -12.49 12.50 9.16
N VAL A 29 -11.85 11.34 9.16
CA VAL A 29 -11.59 10.57 10.37
C VAL A 29 -10.62 11.40 11.21
N PRO A 30 -10.91 11.73 12.48
CA PRO A 30 -9.99 12.51 13.29
C PRO A 30 -8.72 11.70 13.52
N ALA A 31 -7.57 12.33 13.25
CA ALA A 31 -6.26 11.80 13.62
C ALA A 31 -6.24 11.53 15.14
N VAL A 32 -6.17 10.27 15.52
CA VAL A 32 -5.87 9.86 16.90
C VAL A 32 -4.37 10.06 17.13
N SER A 33 -4.01 11.29 17.49
CA SER A 33 -2.71 11.58 18.09
C SER A 33 -2.63 10.91 19.47
N GLY A 34 -1.79 9.88 19.60
CA GLY A 34 -1.43 9.34 20.92
C GLY A 34 -1.00 7.88 20.94
N ALA A 35 0.08 7.51 20.24
CA ALA A 35 0.85 6.31 20.58
C ALA A 35 2.00 6.70 21.52
N PRO A 36 2.24 6.00 22.65
CA PRO A 36 3.35 6.33 23.54
C PRO A 36 4.68 5.91 22.91
N ALA A 37 5.68 6.79 22.99
CA ALA A 37 7.03 6.53 22.52
C ALA A 37 7.67 5.39 23.33
N VAL A 38 7.83 4.22 22.70
CA VAL A 38 8.65 3.12 23.25
C VAL A 38 10.12 3.38 22.91
N THR A 39 10.90 3.73 23.93
CA THR A 39 12.36 3.88 23.80
C THR A 39 13.03 2.52 24.00
N SER A 40 13.38 1.85 22.91
CA SER A 40 14.25 0.68 22.97
C SER A 40 15.71 1.14 22.97
N GLY A 41 16.31 1.18 24.15
CA GLY A 41 17.74 1.40 24.33
C GLY A 41 18.50 0.08 24.24
N VAL A 42 19.25 -0.13 23.15
CA VAL A 42 20.27 -1.18 23.04
C VAL A 42 21.64 -0.50 22.91
N PRO A 43 22.63 -0.81 23.77
CA PRO A 43 23.94 -0.15 23.72
C PRO A 43 24.76 -0.63 22.53
N ALA A 44 25.35 0.33 21.80
CA ALA A 44 26.29 0.11 20.72
C ALA A 44 27.60 -0.51 21.26
N ALA A 45 27.89 -1.75 20.86
CA ALA A 45 29.23 -2.32 20.97
C ALA A 45 30.06 -1.89 19.75
N LEU A 46 31.21 -1.27 20.02
CA LEU A 46 32.19 -0.82 19.05
C LEU A 46 32.74 -1.99 18.25
N VAL A 47 32.58 -1.95 16.93
CA VAL A 47 33.31 -2.82 15.99
C VAL A 47 34.19 -1.90 15.14
N GLU A 48 35.50 -2.00 15.32
CA GLU A 48 36.48 -1.25 14.52
C GLU A 48 36.53 -1.77 13.08
N PRO A 49 36.69 -0.89 12.06
CA PRO A 49 36.71 -1.31 10.68
C PRO A 49 38.08 -1.90 10.31
N VAL A 50 38.07 -3.15 9.85
CA VAL A 50 39.24 -3.77 9.21
C VAL A 50 39.25 -3.31 7.75
N VAL A 51 40.25 -2.51 7.39
CA VAL A 51 40.47 -2.03 6.03
C VAL A 51 41.12 -3.16 5.22
N ALA A 52 40.40 -3.69 4.23
CA ALA A 52 40.97 -4.63 3.26
C ALA A 52 41.37 -3.85 1.98
N GLU A 53 42.65 -3.89 1.63
CA GLU A 53 43.18 -3.35 0.38
C GLU A 53 42.63 -4.13 -0.83
N VAL A 54 42.16 -3.40 -1.83
CA VAL A 54 41.72 -3.93 -3.12
C VAL A 54 42.91 -3.88 -4.10
N PRO A 55 43.39 -5.02 -4.66
CA PRO A 55 44.44 -4.98 -5.66
C PRO A 55 43.92 -4.47 -7.02
N GLY A 56 44.76 -3.68 -7.69
CA GLY A 56 44.43 -2.88 -8.87
C GLY A 56 43.98 -3.64 -10.12
N ALA A 57 43.16 -2.95 -10.91
CA ALA A 57 42.68 -3.39 -12.21
C ALA A 57 43.82 -3.45 -13.26
N PRO A 58 43.86 -4.45 -14.14
CA PRO A 58 44.71 -4.38 -15.33
C PRO A 58 44.02 -3.54 -16.41
N ASP A 59 44.83 -2.65 -16.99
CA ASP A 59 44.56 -1.94 -18.23
C ASP A 59 44.76 -2.89 -19.41
N MET A 60 43.84 -2.91 -20.38
CA MET A 60 44.16 -3.11 -21.80
C MET A 60 42.97 -2.76 -22.69
N ALA A 61 43.20 -1.74 -23.50
CA ALA A 61 42.47 -1.35 -24.67
C ALA A 61 42.34 -2.46 -25.73
N GLY A 62 41.24 -2.42 -26.49
CA GLY A 62 41.21 -2.89 -27.88
C GLY A 62 40.08 -3.85 -28.26
N VAL A 63 38.83 -3.38 -28.35
CA VAL A 63 37.85 -3.88 -29.33
C VAL A 63 37.00 -2.69 -29.79
N HIS A 64 37.23 -2.24 -31.03
CA HIS A 64 36.30 -1.36 -31.74
C HIS A 64 35.14 -2.20 -32.28
N GLY A 65 34.03 -2.20 -31.55
CA GLY A 65 32.72 -2.64 -32.01
C GLY A 65 31.68 -1.72 -31.41
N THR A 66 30.87 -1.06 -32.24
CA THR A 66 29.70 -0.30 -31.80
C THR A 66 28.78 -1.23 -31.01
N PRO A 67 28.43 -0.94 -29.75
CA PRO A 67 27.46 -1.74 -29.04
C PRO A 67 26.09 -1.50 -29.68
N GLU A 68 25.54 -2.51 -30.34
CA GLU A 68 24.12 -2.53 -30.66
C GLU A 68 23.34 -2.44 -29.36
N ALA A 69 22.36 -1.54 -29.32
CA ALA A 69 21.47 -1.38 -28.18
C ALA A 69 20.80 -2.74 -27.88
N PRO A 70 20.69 -3.16 -26.62
CA PRO A 70 19.97 -4.39 -26.30
C PRO A 70 18.54 -4.25 -26.80
N GLU A 71 18.14 -5.21 -27.63
CA GLU A 71 16.79 -5.36 -28.14
C GLU A 71 15.83 -5.38 -26.94
N ALA A 72 14.85 -4.48 -26.93
CA ALA A 72 13.91 -4.35 -25.83
C ALA A 72 13.23 -5.70 -25.61
N LEU A 73 13.40 -6.28 -24.42
CA LEU A 73 12.68 -7.47 -24.01
C LEU A 73 11.18 -7.19 -24.20
N GLU A 74 10.54 -7.89 -25.14
CA GLU A 74 9.10 -7.82 -25.33
C GLU A 74 8.43 -8.27 -24.03
N VAL A 75 7.86 -7.31 -23.30
CA VAL A 75 7.04 -7.59 -22.12
C VAL A 75 5.79 -8.33 -22.62
N PRO A 76 5.50 -9.54 -22.14
CA PRO A 76 4.30 -10.25 -22.54
C PRO A 76 3.07 -9.39 -22.23
N LYS A 77 2.24 -9.13 -23.25
CA LYS A 77 0.98 -8.40 -23.07
C LYS A 77 0.04 -9.28 -22.22
N ALA A 78 -0.14 -8.91 -20.96
CA ALA A 78 -1.19 -9.49 -20.12
C ALA A 78 -2.58 -9.23 -20.77
N PRO A 79 -3.56 -10.14 -20.61
CA PRO A 79 -4.90 -9.91 -21.12
C PRO A 79 -5.49 -8.65 -20.47
N GLU A 80 -6.18 -7.82 -21.26
CA GLU A 80 -6.75 -6.51 -20.87
C GLU A 80 -7.85 -6.59 -19.78
N ASP A 81 -8.11 -7.78 -19.21
CA ASP A 81 -9.14 -7.99 -18.18
C ASP A 81 -8.78 -9.19 -17.28
N ASP A 82 -7.69 -9.04 -16.51
CA ASP A 82 -7.23 -10.06 -15.58
C ASP A 82 -7.68 -9.78 -14.12
N GLU A 83 -8.43 -8.70 -13.90
CA GLU A 83 -9.02 -8.33 -12.62
C GLU A 83 -10.22 -9.18 -12.26
N LYS A 84 -10.40 -9.40 -10.97
CA LYS A 84 -11.56 -10.08 -10.39
C LYS A 84 -12.55 -9.07 -9.83
N GLY A 85 -13.84 -9.43 -9.90
CA GLY A 85 -14.90 -8.64 -9.29
C GLY A 85 -14.71 -8.52 -7.77
N LEU A 86 -15.19 -7.42 -7.21
CA LEU A 86 -14.95 -7.03 -5.81
C LEU A 86 -15.92 -7.68 -4.80
N ASP A 87 -17.02 -8.26 -5.28
CA ASP A 87 -18.11 -8.82 -4.48
C ASP A 87 -17.99 -10.35 -4.33
N PHE A 88 -16.89 -10.79 -3.72
CA PHE A 88 -16.66 -12.19 -3.36
C PHE A 88 -16.74 -12.39 -1.83
N PRO A 89 -17.07 -13.60 -1.35
CA PRO A 89 -17.04 -13.91 0.07
C PRO A 89 -15.65 -13.63 0.66
N ARG A 90 -15.59 -13.06 1.87
CA ARG A 90 -14.36 -12.82 2.62
C ARG A 90 -14.39 -13.55 3.96
N ALA A 91 -13.26 -14.10 4.37
CA ALA A 91 -13.05 -14.63 5.71
C ALA A 91 -12.37 -13.56 6.57
N TRP A 92 -13.04 -13.14 7.64
CA TRP A 92 -12.50 -12.18 8.60
C TRP A 92 -12.25 -12.87 9.94
N VAL A 93 -11.21 -12.46 10.62
CA VAL A 93 -10.97 -12.80 12.03
C VAL A 93 -11.03 -11.55 12.88
N GLU A 94 -11.55 -11.69 14.09
CA GLU A 94 -11.57 -10.64 15.11
C GLU A 94 -10.85 -11.15 16.36
N PHE A 95 -9.97 -10.33 16.93
CA PHE A 95 -9.28 -10.63 18.17
C PHE A 95 -8.92 -9.35 18.94
N PRO A 96 -8.82 -9.39 20.29
CA PRO A 96 -8.38 -8.24 21.09
C PRO A 96 -6.94 -7.84 20.77
N ASP A 97 -6.63 -6.54 20.81
CA ASP A 97 -5.24 -6.09 20.76
C ASP A 97 -4.52 -6.51 22.07
N PRO A 98 -3.42 -7.29 22.01
CA PRO A 98 -2.66 -7.64 23.20
C PRO A 98 -2.04 -6.44 23.94
N ALA A 99 -1.89 -5.30 23.27
CA ALA A 99 -1.29 -4.08 23.82
C ALA A 99 -2.34 -3.05 24.30
N ASP A 100 -3.62 -3.22 23.96
CA ASP A 100 -4.68 -2.26 24.26
C ASP A 100 -6.04 -2.95 24.46
N GLU A 101 -6.54 -2.93 25.70
CA GLU A 101 -7.80 -3.59 26.07
C GLU A 101 -9.06 -2.93 25.49
N ASP A 102 -8.96 -1.65 25.07
CA ASP A 102 -10.05 -0.90 24.46
C ASP A 102 -10.08 -1.04 22.92
N GLN A 103 -9.20 -1.89 22.36
CA GLN A 103 -9.03 -2.09 20.93
C GLN A 103 -9.25 -3.54 20.51
N VAL A 104 -9.85 -3.72 19.33
CA VAL A 104 -9.96 -5.02 18.66
C VAL A 104 -9.47 -4.91 17.23
N PHE A 105 -8.75 -5.92 16.76
CA PHE A 105 -8.40 -6.06 15.36
C PHE A 105 -9.46 -6.87 14.62
N ARG A 106 -9.80 -6.41 13.41
CA ARG A 106 -10.62 -7.15 12.44
C ARG A 106 -9.82 -7.32 11.15
N CYS A 107 -9.30 -8.52 10.89
CA CYS A 107 -8.33 -8.75 9.81
C CYS A 107 -8.92 -9.63 8.69
N ASP A 108 -8.70 -9.22 7.44
CA ASP A 108 -9.14 -9.94 6.24
C ASP A 108 -8.21 -11.10 5.93
N LEU A 109 -8.57 -12.30 6.38
CA LEU A 109 -7.78 -13.50 6.11
C LEU A 109 -7.84 -13.91 4.64
N THR A 110 -8.85 -13.51 3.86
CA THR A 110 -8.87 -13.78 2.41
C THR A 110 -7.76 -13.00 1.71
N TRP A 111 -7.55 -11.73 2.08
CA TRP A 111 -6.44 -10.92 1.58
C TRP A 111 -5.08 -11.34 2.13
N LEU A 112 -4.96 -11.45 3.44
CA LEU A 112 -3.66 -11.65 4.12
C LEU A 112 -3.05 -13.03 3.83
N THR A 113 -3.87 -14.02 3.47
CA THR A 113 -3.39 -15.34 3.02
C THR A 113 -3.33 -15.50 1.51
N SER A 114 -3.58 -14.42 0.76
CA SER A 114 -3.47 -14.42 -0.71
C SER A 114 -2.01 -14.48 -1.17
N ARG A 115 -1.81 -14.82 -2.45
CA ARG A 115 -0.49 -14.86 -3.13
C ARG A 115 -0.16 -13.57 -3.87
N TRP A 116 -0.75 -12.45 -3.45
CA TRP A 116 -0.45 -11.15 -4.03
C TRP A 116 1.02 -10.75 -3.77
N THR A 117 1.65 -10.12 -4.75
CA THR A 117 2.89 -9.36 -4.58
C THR A 117 2.93 -8.15 -5.51
N CYS A 118 3.71 -7.14 -5.15
CA CYS A 118 3.91 -5.98 -6.01
C CYS A 118 4.71 -6.40 -7.26
N VAL A 119 4.09 -6.25 -8.44
CA VAL A 119 4.71 -6.56 -9.74
C VAL A 119 5.22 -5.31 -10.47
N PHE A 120 5.51 -4.22 -9.75
CA PHE A 120 6.12 -3.02 -10.33
C PHE A 120 7.44 -3.38 -11.04
N GLY A 121 7.60 -2.90 -12.27
CA GLY A 121 8.75 -3.25 -13.12
C GLY A 121 8.74 -4.70 -13.66
N SER A 122 7.78 -5.53 -13.27
CA SER A 122 7.69 -6.95 -13.61
C SER A 122 6.29 -7.37 -14.10
N GLY A 123 5.59 -6.47 -14.81
CA GLY A 123 4.25 -6.73 -15.36
C GLY A 123 3.13 -5.82 -14.84
N CYS A 124 3.44 -4.87 -13.95
CA CYS A 124 2.48 -3.84 -13.54
C CYS A 124 1.97 -3.05 -14.76
N GLN A 125 0.64 -2.92 -14.88
CA GLN A 125 0.00 -2.22 -15.99
C GLN A 125 -0.23 -0.72 -15.71
N GLY A 126 -0.02 -0.30 -14.46
CA GLY A 126 -0.21 1.09 -14.00
C GLY A 126 -1.68 1.48 -13.88
N ILE A 127 -1.95 2.50 -13.07
CA ILE A 127 -3.32 2.97 -12.84
C ILE A 127 -3.84 3.90 -13.95
N GLN A 128 -2.97 4.35 -14.84
CA GLN A 128 -3.31 5.16 -16.00
C GLN A 128 -2.89 4.45 -17.30
N ALA A 129 -3.83 4.39 -18.26
CA ALA A 129 -3.60 3.76 -19.55
C ALA A 129 -2.37 4.35 -20.25
N GLY A 130 -1.50 3.48 -20.76
CA GLY A 130 -0.26 3.87 -21.43
C GLY A 130 0.86 4.32 -20.49
N ARG A 131 0.67 4.28 -19.16
CA ARG A 131 1.67 4.69 -18.16
C ARG A 131 2.06 3.56 -17.20
N ALA A 132 2.19 2.34 -17.72
CA ALA A 132 2.55 1.14 -16.95
C ALA A 132 3.82 1.32 -16.09
N ALA A 133 4.83 2.02 -16.63
CA ALA A 133 6.08 2.31 -15.92
C ALA A 133 5.92 3.18 -14.66
N ASP A 134 4.78 3.85 -14.49
CA ASP A 134 4.50 4.71 -13.33
C ASP A 134 3.80 3.97 -12.19
N GLY A 135 3.19 2.82 -12.46
CA GLY A 135 2.50 2.04 -11.45
C GLY A 135 1.40 2.85 -10.75
N CYS A 136 1.39 2.82 -9.41
CA CYS A 136 0.51 3.63 -8.57
C CYS A 136 1.02 5.07 -8.33
N CYS A 137 2.24 5.42 -8.76
CA CYS A 137 2.86 6.73 -8.49
C CYS A 137 2.25 7.87 -9.31
N THR A 138 1.40 7.59 -10.31
CA THR A 138 0.81 8.57 -11.22
C THR A 138 0.11 9.74 -10.52
N LEU A 139 -0.53 9.46 -9.38
CA LEU A 139 -1.32 10.45 -8.64
C LEU A 139 -0.49 11.28 -7.66
N GLY A 140 0.77 10.93 -7.40
CA GLY A 140 1.47 11.43 -6.22
C GLY A 140 1.04 10.66 -4.96
N ALA A 141 1.34 11.20 -3.79
CA ALA A 141 1.01 10.62 -2.50
C ALA A 141 0.65 11.72 -1.52
N HIS A 142 -0.58 11.70 -1.03
CA HIS A 142 -1.01 12.54 0.10
C HIS A 142 -0.25 12.15 1.36
N PHE A 143 0.13 13.17 2.13
CA PHE A 143 0.65 12.94 3.47
C PHE A 143 -0.51 12.68 4.42
N SER A 144 -0.34 11.75 5.34
CA SER A 144 -1.36 11.46 6.37
C SER A 144 -1.53 12.63 7.34
N ASP A 145 -0.41 13.29 7.68
CA ASP A 145 -0.35 14.49 8.52
C ASP A 145 0.99 15.25 8.30
N GLU A 146 1.21 16.30 9.11
CA GLU A 146 2.45 17.09 9.09
C GLU A 146 3.69 16.29 9.52
N ASP A 147 3.53 15.26 10.36
CA ASP A 147 4.63 14.44 10.84
C ASP A 147 5.10 13.45 9.77
N ASP A 148 4.19 12.90 8.96
CA ASP A 148 4.52 12.11 7.75
C ASP A 148 5.35 12.95 6.78
N GLU A 149 4.89 14.15 6.43
CA GLU A 149 5.64 15.03 5.53
C GLU A 149 7.04 15.36 6.10
N LYS A 150 7.12 15.68 7.39
CA LYS A 150 8.38 16.02 8.05
C LYS A 150 9.34 14.83 8.08
N ARG A 151 8.85 13.61 8.33
CA ARG A 151 9.64 12.38 8.27
C ARG A 151 10.17 12.18 6.84
N VAL A 152 9.28 12.23 5.84
CA VAL A 152 9.67 12.11 4.43
C VAL A 152 10.70 13.16 4.03
N ALA A 153 10.53 14.42 4.46
CA ALA A 153 11.49 15.50 4.18
C ALA A 153 12.91 15.17 4.68
N GLY A 154 13.03 14.53 5.85
CA GLY A 154 14.31 14.06 6.38
C GLY A 154 14.98 13.03 5.48
N HIS A 155 14.21 12.15 4.84
CA HIS A 155 14.72 11.19 3.88
C HIS A 155 15.03 11.82 2.51
N VAL A 156 14.19 12.76 2.04
CA VAL A 156 14.40 13.51 0.80
C VAL A 156 15.72 14.30 0.85
N ALA A 157 16.06 14.88 2.00
CA ALA A 157 17.32 15.62 2.18
C ALA A 157 18.59 14.77 1.95
N ARG A 158 18.47 13.44 1.92
CA ARG A 158 19.57 12.51 1.67
C ARG A 158 19.59 11.97 0.24
N LEU A 159 18.56 12.28 -0.57
CA LEU A 159 18.57 11.93 -1.98
C LEU A 159 19.62 12.75 -2.72
N THR A 160 20.28 12.11 -3.67
CA THR A 160 21.30 12.71 -4.52
C THR A 160 20.90 12.62 -6.00
N PRO A 161 21.55 13.35 -6.91
CA PRO A 161 21.33 13.20 -8.36
C PRO A 161 21.60 11.78 -8.89
N GLN A 162 22.32 10.94 -8.16
CA GLN A 162 22.55 9.52 -8.51
C GLN A 162 21.40 8.61 -8.08
N LEU A 163 20.56 9.06 -7.15
CA LEU A 163 19.43 8.32 -6.59
C LEU A 163 18.08 8.81 -7.09
N TRP A 164 18.00 10.09 -7.45
CA TRP A 164 16.76 10.75 -7.81
C TRP A 164 16.94 11.52 -9.11
N GLN A 165 16.27 11.04 -10.16
CA GLN A 165 16.37 11.59 -11.52
C GLN A 165 16.02 13.08 -11.58
N PHE A 166 15.01 13.50 -10.84
CA PHE A 166 14.50 14.87 -10.82
C PHE A 166 15.00 15.65 -9.60
N HIS A 167 16.18 15.30 -9.09
CA HIS A 167 16.77 15.94 -7.90
C HIS A 167 16.84 17.46 -8.02
N ASP A 168 17.41 17.98 -9.11
CA ASP A 168 17.60 19.43 -9.28
C ASP A 168 16.25 20.17 -9.34
N GLU A 169 15.25 19.57 -9.98
CA GLU A 169 13.91 20.11 -10.08
C GLU A 169 13.21 20.09 -8.71
N GLY A 170 13.26 18.97 -7.98
CA GLY A 170 12.64 18.87 -6.67
C GLY A 170 13.31 19.69 -5.57
N VAL A 171 14.61 19.98 -5.69
CA VAL A 171 15.34 20.88 -4.78
C VAL A 171 15.10 22.35 -5.12
N SER A 172 15.07 22.71 -6.40
CA SER A 172 14.96 24.11 -6.82
C SER A 172 13.54 24.68 -6.72
N SER A 173 12.52 23.88 -7.06
CA SER A 173 11.12 24.32 -7.12
C SER A 173 10.20 23.55 -6.15
N GLY A 174 10.78 22.69 -5.31
CA GLY A 174 10.09 21.94 -4.25
C GLY A 174 9.50 20.61 -4.71
N TRP A 175 9.30 19.66 -3.80
CA TRP A 175 8.79 18.31 -4.09
C TRP A 175 7.38 18.06 -3.54
N VAL A 176 6.72 19.09 -3.01
CA VAL A 176 5.35 19.07 -2.48
C VAL A 176 4.47 19.98 -3.32
N GLN A 177 3.20 19.61 -3.50
CA GLN A 177 2.17 20.45 -4.09
C GLN A 177 0.89 20.41 -3.25
N LEU A 178 0.00 21.37 -3.48
CA LEU A 178 -1.38 21.30 -3.02
C LEU A 178 -2.23 20.67 -4.12
N ASP A 179 -3.19 19.84 -3.73
CA ASP A 179 -4.23 19.37 -4.65
C ASP A 179 -5.37 20.38 -4.82
N GLU A 180 -6.44 19.97 -5.49
CA GLU A 180 -7.60 20.83 -5.77
C GLU A 180 -8.38 21.22 -4.51
N ASP A 181 -8.26 20.41 -3.45
CA ASP A 181 -8.90 20.63 -2.15
C ASP A 181 -7.98 21.36 -1.16
N GLY A 182 -6.73 21.64 -1.56
CA GLY A 182 -5.73 22.31 -0.73
C GLY A 182 -4.94 21.36 0.18
N GLU A 183 -5.06 20.06 -0.03
CA GLU A 183 -4.33 19.04 0.73
C GLU A 183 -2.92 18.84 0.20
N ARG A 184 -1.98 18.54 1.11
CA ARG A 184 -0.55 18.42 0.79
C ARG A 184 -0.23 17.02 0.28
N GLN A 185 0.47 16.96 -0.84
CA GLN A 185 0.93 15.70 -1.44
C GLN A 185 2.29 15.85 -2.12
N THR A 186 2.99 14.74 -2.36
CA THR A 186 4.17 14.75 -3.22
C THR A 186 3.83 15.32 -4.59
N ARG A 187 4.68 16.19 -5.13
CA ARG A 187 4.46 16.85 -6.41
C ARG A 187 4.41 15.87 -7.56
N ARG A 188 3.46 16.06 -8.47
CA ARG A 188 3.41 15.40 -9.77
C ARG A 188 4.29 16.17 -10.74
N TRP A 189 5.26 15.48 -11.33
CA TRP A 189 6.17 16.00 -12.33
C TRP A 189 6.14 15.11 -13.57
N GLU A 190 5.89 15.70 -14.74
CA GLU A 190 5.80 14.98 -16.02
C GLU A 190 4.84 13.76 -15.97
N GLY A 191 3.71 13.95 -15.28
CA GLY A 191 2.60 13.00 -15.20
C GLY A 191 2.72 11.88 -14.16
N SER A 192 3.75 11.88 -13.31
CA SER A 192 3.91 10.93 -12.19
C SER A 192 4.50 11.62 -10.96
N CYS A 193 4.53 10.98 -9.81
CA CYS A 193 5.23 11.48 -8.63
C CYS A 193 6.68 11.87 -8.97
N ILE A 194 7.14 13.02 -8.47
CA ILE A 194 8.49 13.54 -8.71
C ILE A 194 9.59 12.58 -8.23
N PHE A 195 9.30 11.72 -7.26
CA PHE A 195 10.24 10.71 -6.77
C PHE A 195 10.30 9.45 -7.63
N GLN A 196 9.44 9.26 -8.63
CA GLN A 196 9.52 8.09 -9.51
C GLN A 196 10.57 8.29 -10.60
N ASN A 197 11.71 7.63 -10.46
CA ASN A 197 12.69 7.51 -11.53
C ASN A 197 12.11 6.71 -12.69
N ARG A 198 12.24 7.25 -13.90
CA ARG A 198 11.74 6.63 -15.12
C ARG A 198 12.64 5.47 -15.57
N PRO A 199 12.13 4.55 -16.42
CA PRO A 199 12.96 3.53 -17.06
C PRO A 199 14.18 4.14 -17.76
N GLY A 200 15.34 3.49 -17.59
CA GLY A 200 16.62 3.95 -18.17
C GLY A 200 17.43 4.89 -17.30
N PHE A 201 16.92 5.35 -16.15
CA PHE A 201 17.74 6.13 -15.21
C PHE A 201 18.81 5.26 -14.55
N ALA A 202 20.07 5.73 -14.55
CA ALA A 202 21.22 4.97 -14.05
C ALA A 202 21.13 4.61 -12.55
N GLY A 203 20.39 5.40 -11.76
CA GLY A 203 20.13 5.13 -10.35
C GLY A 203 19.10 4.02 -10.08
N GLY A 204 18.45 3.50 -11.14
CA GLY A 204 17.36 2.52 -11.07
C GLY A 204 15.99 3.16 -11.27
N ALA A 205 15.09 2.44 -11.95
CA ALA A 205 13.70 2.84 -12.14
C ALA A 205 12.87 2.56 -10.86
N GLY A 206 11.84 3.37 -10.62
CA GLY A 206 10.98 3.26 -9.43
C GLY A 206 11.17 4.41 -8.45
N CYS A 207 10.62 4.26 -7.24
CA CYS A 207 10.63 5.33 -6.24
C CYS A 207 12.03 5.58 -5.67
N ALA A 208 12.54 6.81 -5.78
CA ALA A 208 13.84 7.21 -5.24
C ALA A 208 13.95 7.01 -3.72
N LEU A 209 12.84 7.19 -2.96
CA LEU A 209 12.80 6.91 -1.52
C LEU A 209 12.93 5.41 -1.23
N HIS A 210 12.26 4.56 -2.02
CA HIS A 210 12.43 3.11 -1.92
C HIS A 210 13.88 2.70 -2.20
N ILE A 211 14.49 3.24 -3.27
CA ILE A 211 15.89 2.96 -3.60
C ILE A 211 16.82 3.44 -2.48
N LEU A 212 16.55 4.60 -1.89
CA LEU A 212 17.30 5.10 -0.73
C LEU A 212 17.23 4.11 0.45
N ALA A 213 16.04 3.63 0.81
CA ALA A 213 15.87 2.66 1.90
C ALA A 213 16.71 1.40 1.66
N LEU A 214 16.63 0.82 0.46
CA LEU A 214 17.39 -0.38 0.12
C LEU A 214 18.91 -0.15 0.17
N ARG A 215 19.40 1.01 -0.30
CA ARG A 215 20.83 1.35 -0.22
C ARG A 215 21.34 1.51 1.21
N GLU A 216 20.44 1.86 2.12
CA GLU A 216 20.76 2.04 3.53
C GLU A 216 20.49 0.80 4.39
N GLY A 217 20.01 -0.30 3.78
CA GLY A 217 19.64 -1.51 4.51
C GLY A 217 18.42 -1.31 5.42
N ARG A 218 17.49 -0.45 5.01
CA ARG A 218 16.26 -0.10 5.74
C ARG A 218 15.03 -0.63 5.02
N GLU A 219 13.93 -0.72 5.75
CA GLU A 219 12.64 -1.04 5.16
C GLU A 219 12.10 0.16 4.36
N PRO A 220 11.55 -0.05 3.16
CA PRO A 220 10.99 1.04 2.36
C PRO A 220 9.92 1.86 3.10
N LEU A 221 9.15 1.24 3.99
CA LEU A 221 8.13 1.91 4.80
C LEU A 221 8.69 3.06 5.64
N GLU A 222 9.95 2.95 6.07
CA GLU A 222 10.56 3.96 6.93
C GLU A 222 10.77 5.28 6.18
N THR A 223 11.02 5.20 4.87
CA THR A 223 11.41 6.35 4.04
C THR A 223 10.29 6.94 3.18
N LYS A 224 9.25 6.15 2.91
CA LYS A 224 8.15 6.50 2.01
C LYS A 224 7.04 7.26 2.76
N PRO A 225 6.22 8.06 2.06
CA PRO A 225 4.98 8.59 2.62
C PRO A 225 4.03 7.47 3.06
N ASP A 226 3.17 7.75 4.04
CA ASP A 226 2.32 6.75 4.67
C ASP A 226 1.44 5.99 3.68
N VAL A 227 0.72 6.71 2.84
CA VAL A 227 -0.13 6.14 1.79
C VAL A 227 0.66 5.21 0.84
N CYS A 228 1.92 5.54 0.57
CA CYS A 228 2.74 4.83 -0.41
C CYS A 228 3.27 3.48 0.09
N TRP A 229 3.56 3.34 1.38
CA TRP A 229 4.02 2.06 1.94
C TRP A 229 2.87 1.21 2.45
N GLN A 230 1.77 1.83 2.90
CA GLN A 230 0.59 1.09 3.34
C GLN A 230 -0.03 0.32 2.18
N LEU A 231 -0.05 0.86 0.96
CA LEU A 231 -0.58 0.14 -0.19
C LEU A 231 0.14 -1.22 -0.42
N PRO A 232 -0.62 -2.32 -0.63
CA PRO A 232 -2.07 -2.40 -0.81
C PRO A 232 -2.83 -2.85 0.44
N VAL A 233 -2.25 -2.71 1.62
CA VAL A 233 -2.97 -2.90 2.88
C VAL A 233 -3.79 -1.65 3.17
N ARG A 234 -5.07 -1.87 3.48
CA ARG A 234 -5.98 -0.83 3.95
C ARG A 234 -6.20 -0.98 5.43
N ARG A 235 -5.95 0.11 6.17
CA ARG A 235 -6.29 0.23 7.59
C ARG A 235 -7.47 1.19 7.76
N THR A 236 -8.48 0.80 8.52
CA THR A 236 -9.61 1.66 8.89
C THR A 236 -9.93 1.56 10.37
N TYR A 237 -10.64 2.56 10.88
CA TYR A 237 -10.96 2.70 12.30
C TYR A 237 -12.45 2.94 12.47
N ASP A 238 -13.10 2.14 13.31
CA ASP A 238 -14.51 2.29 13.65
C ASP A 238 -14.71 2.17 15.15
N TRP A 239 -15.47 3.10 15.74
CA TRP A 239 -15.89 2.97 17.13
C TRP A 239 -17.16 2.13 17.21
N ILE A 240 -17.12 1.04 17.98
CA ILE A 240 -18.25 0.14 18.19
C ILE A 240 -18.77 0.29 19.61
N GLU A 241 -20.03 0.69 19.73
CA GLU A 241 -20.80 0.61 20.97
C GLU A 241 -21.40 -0.80 21.10
N ARG A 242 -21.07 -1.50 22.19
CA ARG A 242 -21.53 -2.85 22.45
C ARG A 242 -22.79 -2.85 23.32
N PRO A 243 -23.60 -3.93 23.31
CA PRO A 243 -24.84 -4.00 24.10
C PRO A 243 -24.65 -3.95 25.63
N ASP A 244 -23.42 -4.10 26.12
CA ASP A 244 -23.04 -3.98 27.52
C ASP A 244 -22.53 -2.58 27.90
N ASP A 245 -22.84 -1.58 27.06
CA ASP A 245 -22.45 -0.17 27.20
C ASP A 245 -20.94 0.09 27.13
N THR A 246 -20.12 -0.92 26.78
CA THR A 246 -18.70 -0.72 26.48
C THR A 246 -18.50 -0.16 25.07
N LYS A 247 -17.40 0.56 24.88
CA LYS A 247 -17.03 1.14 23.60
C LYS A 247 -15.62 0.68 23.26
N VAL A 248 -15.44 0.10 22.07
CA VAL A 248 -14.13 -0.34 21.59
C VAL A 248 -13.78 0.28 20.26
N LEU A 249 -12.49 0.49 20.04
CA LEU A 249 -11.95 0.86 18.74
C LEU A 249 -11.69 -0.42 17.93
N GLN A 250 -12.45 -0.61 16.85
CA GLN A 250 -12.16 -1.66 15.87
C GLN A 250 -11.19 -1.12 14.82
N VAL A 251 -10.00 -1.70 14.77
CA VAL A 251 -9.02 -1.45 13.71
C VAL A 251 -9.14 -2.57 12.68
N SER A 252 -9.54 -2.22 11.46
CA SER A 252 -9.66 -3.21 10.38
C SER A 252 -8.43 -3.18 9.48
N ILE A 253 -7.88 -4.36 9.18
CA ILE A 253 -6.77 -4.55 8.24
C ILE A 253 -7.26 -5.41 7.09
N GLY A 254 -7.22 -4.89 5.86
CA GLY A 254 -7.71 -5.62 4.70
C GLY A 254 -7.09 -5.18 3.39
N GLU A 255 -7.67 -5.68 2.29
CA GLU A 255 -7.27 -5.31 0.94
C GLU A 255 -7.63 -3.85 0.63
N TYR A 256 -6.68 -3.10 0.09
CA TYR A 256 -6.93 -1.81 -0.55
C TYR A 256 -7.45 -2.07 -1.96
N ASP A 257 -8.74 -2.38 -2.08
CA ASP A 257 -9.41 -2.56 -3.36
C ASP A 257 -9.73 -1.20 -4.04
N ARG A 258 -10.33 -1.25 -5.23
CA ARG A 258 -10.73 -0.04 -5.98
C ARG A 258 -11.62 0.91 -5.17
N ARG A 259 -12.42 0.44 -4.22
CA ARG A 259 -13.29 1.30 -3.39
C ARG A 259 -12.50 2.11 -2.38
N GLY A 260 -11.29 1.66 -2.03
CA GLY A 260 -10.36 2.40 -1.18
C GLY A 260 -10.00 3.77 -1.75
N TRP A 261 -9.99 3.89 -3.08
CA TRP A 261 -9.73 5.13 -3.82
C TRP A 261 -10.94 6.07 -3.95
N GLY A 262 -12.06 5.75 -3.28
CA GLY A 262 -13.33 6.46 -3.46
C GLY A 262 -13.93 6.25 -4.86
N PRO A 263 -14.82 7.14 -5.33
CA PRO A 263 -15.49 6.99 -6.62
C PRO A 263 -14.52 6.86 -7.81
N GLY A 264 -13.39 7.58 -7.78
CA GLY A 264 -12.38 7.57 -8.85
C GLY A 264 -11.62 6.25 -8.98
N GLY A 265 -11.69 5.36 -7.98
CA GLY A 265 -11.07 4.03 -8.06
C GLY A 265 -11.64 3.12 -9.14
N HIS A 266 -12.88 3.37 -9.55
CA HIS A 266 -13.51 2.64 -10.65
C HIS A 266 -12.97 3.07 -12.03
N ASP A 267 -12.33 4.23 -12.12
CA ASP A 267 -11.75 4.77 -13.34
C ASP A 267 -10.26 4.41 -13.52
N LEU A 268 -9.65 3.73 -12.53
CA LEU A 268 -8.26 3.26 -12.67
C LEU A 268 -8.17 2.27 -13.83
N HIS A 269 -7.15 2.43 -14.67
CA HIS A 269 -6.93 1.54 -15.82
C HIS A 269 -6.78 0.09 -15.39
N TRP A 270 -6.02 -0.16 -14.33
CA TRP A 270 -5.74 -1.47 -13.78
C TRP A 270 -5.42 -1.35 -12.30
N TRP A 271 -5.82 -2.33 -11.50
CA TRP A 271 -5.53 -2.37 -10.06
C TRP A 271 -4.99 -3.74 -9.63
N CYS A 272 -3.81 -3.73 -9.00
CA CYS A 272 -3.03 -4.95 -8.80
C CYS A 272 -3.64 -5.91 -7.77
N THR A 273 -4.40 -5.43 -6.79
CA THR A 273 -4.92 -6.30 -5.71
C THR A 273 -6.03 -7.22 -6.20
N SER A 274 -6.74 -6.83 -7.26
CA SER A 274 -7.77 -7.63 -7.91
C SER A 274 -7.25 -8.44 -9.10
N ALA A 275 -6.03 -8.18 -9.57
CA ALA A 275 -5.48 -8.70 -10.82
C ALA A 275 -4.76 -10.04 -10.65
N THR A 276 -5.19 -11.07 -11.36
CA THR A 276 -4.56 -12.41 -11.30
C THR A 276 -3.06 -12.40 -11.63
N SER A 277 -2.60 -11.49 -12.49
CA SER A 277 -1.18 -11.34 -12.83
C SER A 277 -0.30 -10.89 -11.67
N ALA A 278 -0.87 -10.29 -10.62
CA ALA A 278 -0.15 -9.94 -9.40
C ALA A 278 -0.23 -11.03 -8.31
N HIS A 279 -1.00 -12.10 -8.54
CA HIS A 279 -1.24 -13.17 -7.58
C HIS A 279 -0.49 -14.44 -7.98
N GLY A 280 0.82 -14.44 -7.77
CA GLY A 280 1.70 -15.57 -8.10
C GLY A 280 2.87 -15.75 -7.13
N ALA A 281 2.87 -15.03 -6.00
CA ALA A 281 3.94 -15.08 -5.02
C ALA A 281 4.05 -16.47 -4.37
N GLY A 282 5.27 -16.88 -4.04
CA GLY A 282 5.50 -18.14 -3.31
C GLY A 282 5.01 -18.07 -1.86
N GLU A 283 5.20 -16.91 -1.23
CA GLU A 283 4.79 -16.63 0.15
C GLU A 283 3.53 -15.74 0.17
N PRO A 284 2.68 -15.86 1.21
CA PRO A 284 1.46 -15.11 1.30
C PRO A 284 1.71 -13.68 1.84
N VAL A 285 0.73 -12.80 1.64
CA VAL A 285 0.85 -11.38 2.03
C VAL A 285 1.29 -11.20 3.47
N TYR A 286 0.72 -11.93 4.45
CA TYR A 286 1.08 -11.76 5.86
C TYR A 286 2.56 -12.02 6.15
N VAL A 287 3.23 -12.85 5.35
CA VAL A 287 4.67 -13.12 5.46
C VAL A 287 5.46 -12.02 4.75
N THR A 288 5.12 -11.72 3.50
CA THR A 288 5.89 -10.77 2.67
C THR A 288 5.75 -9.32 3.13
N TYR A 289 4.65 -8.98 3.81
CA TYR A 289 4.35 -7.65 4.35
C TYR A 289 4.52 -7.60 5.88
N ARG A 290 5.32 -8.50 6.46
CA ARG A 290 5.59 -8.50 7.91
C ARG A 290 6.01 -7.12 8.44
N PRO A 291 6.95 -6.38 7.82
CA PRO A 291 7.37 -5.07 8.31
C PRO A 291 6.20 -4.08 8.38
N GLU A 292 5.43 -3.96 7.29
CA GLU A 292 4.29 -3.05 7.20
C GLU A 292 3.18 -3.43 8.18
N LEU A 293 2.87 -4.72 8.30
CA LEU A 293 1.86 -5.18 9.26
C LEU A 293 2.32 -4.94 10.69
N THR A 294 3.59 -5.19 11.01
CA THR A 294 4.15 -4.90 12.34
C THR A 294 4.07 -3.41 12.66
N GLU A 295 4.35 -2.52 11.70
CA GLU A 295 4.18 -1.07 11.88
C GLU A 295 2.71 -0.68 12.09
N LEU A 296 1.78 -1.33 11.38
CA LEU A 296 0.35 -0.98 11.43
C LEU A 296 -0.36 -1.40 12.73
N MET A 297 0.07 -2.50 13.35
CA MET A 297 -0.62 -3.10 14.51
C MET A 297 0.28 -3.41 15.71
N GLY A 298 1.61 -3.28 15.59
CA GLY A 298 2.56 -3.70 16.62
C GLY A 298 2.91 -5.19 16.56
N GLU A 299 4.07 -5.55 17.10
CA GLU A 299 4.63 -6.90 17.05
C GLU A 299 3.73 -7.94 17.73
N ALA A 300 3.20 -7.63 18.92
CA ALA A 300 2.36 -8.57 19.65
C ALA A 300 1.06 -8.93 18.90
N ALA A 301 0.42 -7.95 18.25
CA ALA A 301 -0.77 -8.19 17.44
C ALA A 301 -0.43 -8.90 16.14
N TYR A 302 0.71 -8.57 15.51
CA TYR A 302 1.18 -9.26 14.31
C TYR A 302 1.41 -10.75 14.59
N ASP A 303 2.02 -11.11 15.72
CA ASP A 303 2.28 -12.51 16.07
C ASP A 303 0.96 -13.31 16.22
N VAL A 304 -0.08 -12.69 16.82
CA VAL A 304 -1.42 -13.30 16.89
C VAL A 304 -2.01 -13.48 15.49
N LEU A 305 -1.94 -12.44 14.64
CA LEU A 305 -2.44 -12.49 13.27
C LEU A 305 -1.71 -13.56 12.44
N ALA A 306 -0.39 -13.64 12.56
CA ALA A 306 0.44 -14.60 11.85
C ALA A 306 0.05 -16.03 12.23
N GLY A 307 -0.11 -16.33 13.52
CA GLY A 307 -0.57 -17.64 13.99
C GLY A 307 -1.95 -18.02 13.45
N LEU A 308 -2.88 -17.06 13.34
CA LEU A 308 -4.20 -17.28 12.75
C LEU A 308 -4.13 -17.53 11.23
N CYS A 309 -3.26 -16.82 10.51
CA CYS A 309 -3.00 -17.05 9.09
C CYS A 309 -2.36 -18.43 8.84
N GLU A 310 -1.38 -18.82 9.66
CA GLU A 310 -0.74 -20.13 9.61
C GLU A 310 -1.75 -21.25 9.86
N ALA A 311 -2.57 -21.14 10.90
CA ALA A 311 -3.62 -22.11 11.20
C ALA A 311 -4.64 -22.25 10.06
N ARG A 312 -5.01 -21.12 9.43
CA ARG A 312 -5.87 -21.12 8.23
C ARG A 312 -5.22 -21.86 7.07
N LEU A 313 -3.95 -21.59 6.80
CA LEU A 313 -3.23 -22.20 5.68
C LEU A 313 -2.91 -23.68 5.90
N ALA A 314 -2.72 -24.10 7.15
CA ALA A 314 -2.48 -25.49 7.55
C ALA A 314 -3.76 -26.35 7.57
N SER A 315 -4.95 -25.75 7.42
CA SER A 315 -6.21 -26.47 7.34
C SER A 315 -6.19 -27.50 6.20
N ALA A 316 -6.48 -28.77 6.53
CA ALA A 316 -6.63 -29.84 5.54
C ALA A 316 -7.94 -29.75 4.73
N LEU A 317 -8.86 -28.86 5.12
CA LEU A 317 -10.07 -28.56 4.36
C LEU A 317 -9.80 -27.45 3.34
N PRO A 318 -10.53 -27.45 2.20
CA PRO A 318 -10.52 -26.32 1.27
C PRO A 318 -10.75 -25.00 2.01
N LEU A 319 -9.98 -23.97 1.65
CA LEU A 319 -10.13 -22.66 2.25
C LEU A 319 -11.52 -22.12 1.96
N VAL A 320 -12.26 -21.78 3.01
CA VAL A 320 -13.48 -20.98 2.85
C VAL A 320 -13.07 -19.57 2.44
N ALA A 321 -13.67 -19.06 1.36
CA ALA A 321 -13.38 -17.74 0.79
C ALA A 321 -11.90 -17.55 0.41
N PRO A 322 -11.35 -18.31 -0.57
CA PRO A 322 -10.04 -18.01 -1.14
C PRO A 322 -10.10 -16.71 -1.94
N HIS A 323 -8.96 -16.01 -2.08
CA HIS A 323 -8.92 -14.81 -2.90
C HIS A 323 -9.16 -15.19 -4.37
N PRO A 324 -10.10 -14.56 -5.10
CA PRO A 324 -10.45 -14.99 -6.46
C PRO A 324 -9.33 -14.75 -7.47
N ALA A 325 -8.40 -13.84 -7.16
CA ALA A 325 -7.24 -13.58 -8.01
C ALA A 325 -6.10 -14.59 -7.80
N ASP A 326 -6.11 -15.34 -6.68
CA ASP A 326 -5.12 -16.40 -6.47
C ASP A 326 -5.28 -17.52 -7.50
N PRO A 327 -4.18 -18.21 -7.85
CA PRO A 327 -4.26 -19.42 -8.64
C PRO A 327 -5.18 -20.42 -7.94
N VAL A 328 -6.06 -21.07 -8.70
CA VAL A 328 -6.82 -22.21 -8.19
C VAL A 328 -5.80 -23.22 -7.71
N ARG A 329 -5.79 -23.48 -6.39
CA ARG A 329 -4.95 -24.56 -5.85
C ARG A 329 -5.36 -25.80 -6.62
N ALA A 330 -4.41 -26.40 -7.33
CA ALA A 330 -4.65 -27.71 -7.92
C ALA A 330 -4.96 -28.62 -6.73
N ASP A 331 -6.24 -28.95 -6.56
CA ASP A 331 -6.67 -29.84 -5.50
C ASP A 331 -5.76 -31.08 -5.56
N GLN A 332 -5.11 -31.39 -4.43
CA GLN A 332 -4.39 -32.64 -4.27
C GLN A 332 -5.40 -33.76 -4.53
N GLY A 333 -5.29 -34.38 -5.71
CA GLY A 333 -6.04 -35.57 -6.08
C GLY A 333 -5.65 -36.77 -5.23
#